data_AF-A0A7W3ZVS1-F1
#
_entry.id   AF-A0A7W3ZVS1-F1
#
_cell.length_a   1.000
_cell.length_b   1.000
_cell.length_c   1.000
_cell.angle_alpha   90.00
_cell.angle_beta   90.00
_cell.angle_gamma   90.00
#
_symmetry.space_group_name_H-M   'P 1'
#
loop_
_entity.id
_entity.type
_entity.pdbx_description
1 polymer ?
#
loop_
_entity_poly.entity_id
_entity_poly.type
_entity_poly.pdbx_seq_one_letter_code
_entity_poly.pdbx_strand_id
1 'polypeptide(L)' 'MNSPHSPSGPVFTAPAKKQLGQHFLADRHYIDKIVMAVNPKDGDRLVEIGPGQGAITLP' A
#
# COMPACT_ATOMS: atom_id res chain seq x y z
N MET A 1 -20.34 28.80 3.01
CA MET A 1 -19.04 28.33 3.53
C MET A 1 -19.14 26.82 3.67
N ASN A 2 -18.64 26.05 2.71
CA ASN A 2 -18.46 24.59 2.83
C ASN A 2 -17.34 24.22 1.87
N SER A 3 -16.15 23.95 2.40
CA SER A 3 -15.00 23.48 1.64
C SER A 3 -15.22 22.02 1.22
N PRO A 4 -15.01 21.63 -0.05
CA PRO A 4 -14.94 20.22 -0.40
C PRO A 4 -13.62 19.67 0.14
N HIS A 5 -13.70 18.66 1.01
CA HIS A 5 -12.53 17.85 1.37
C HIS A 5 -12.05 17.14 0.09
N SER A 6 -10.92 17.59 -0.45
CA SER A 6 -10.25 16.93 -1.58
C SER A 6 -9.88 15.49 -1.21
N PRO A 7 -10.06 14.48 -2.07
CA PRO A 7 -9.48 13.17 -1.86
C PRO A 7 -7.97 13.27 -2.05
N SER A 8 -7.21 13.41 -0.95
CA SER A 8 -5.75 13.48 -0.98
C SER A 8 -5.15 12.09 -1.03
N GLY A 9 -5.11 11.49 -2.22
CA GLY A 9 -4.38 10.25 -2.48
C GLY A 9 -4.89 9.55 -3.75
N PRO A 10 -4.03 8.93 -4.57
CA PRO A 10 -4.50 8.19 -5.74
C PRO A 10 -5.22 6.92 -5.26
N VAL A 11 -6.55 6.96 -5.27
CA VAL A 11 -7.36 5.75 -5.06
C VAL A 11 -7.27 4.93 -6.33
N PHE A 12 -6.25 4.08 -6.45
CA PHE A 12 -6.17 3.12 -7.55
C PHE A 12 -7.21 2.02 -7.34
N THR A 13 -8.44 2.22 -7.81
CA THR A 13 -9.58 1.29 -7.65
C THR A 13 -9.67 0.20 -8.73
N ALA A 14 -8.56 -0.16 -9.36
CA ALA A 14 -8.57 -1.24 -10.34
C ALA A 14 -8.88 -2.59 -9.62
N PRO A 15 -9.81 -3.41 -10.15
CA PRO A 15 -10.14 -4.69 -9.55
C PRO A 15 -8.95 -5.66 -9.66
N ALA A 16 -8.81 -6.52 -8.66
CA ALA A 16 -7.76 -7.54 -8.65
C ALA A 16 -7.92 -8.50 -9.84
N LYS A 17 -6.83 -8.73 -10.58
CA LYS A 17 -6.81 -9.69 -11.68
C LYS A 17 -6.35 -11.05 -11.17
N LYS A 18 -7.29 -12.02 -11.13
CA LYS A 18 -7.02 -13.40 -10.69
C LYS A 18 -5.89 -14.07 -11.49
N GLN A 19 -5.81 -13.82 -12.80
CA GLN A 19 -4.76 -14.38 -13.65
C GLN A 19 -3.36 -13.88 -13.29
N LEU A 20 -3.26 -12.74 -12.60
CA LEU A 20 -2.00 -12.19 -12.11
C LEU A 20 -1.74 -12.55 -10.64
N GLY A 21 -2.60 -13.36 -10.01
CA GLY A 21 -2.48 -13.73 -8.60
C GLY A 21 -2.61 -12.55 -7.63
N GLN A 22 -3.27 -11.45 -8.02
CA GLN A 22 -3.39 -10.27 -7.17
C GLN A 22 -4.35 -10.54 -6.00
N HIS A 23 -3.81 -10.45 -4.79
CA HIS A 23 -4.56 -10.38 -3.53
C HIS A 23 -4.07 -9.16 -2.76
N PHE A 24 -4.92 -8.15 -2.62
CA PHE A 24 -4.53 -6.90 -1.97
C PHE A 24 -4.64 -7.00 -0.44
N LEU A 25 -3.61 -6.52 0.26
CA LEU A 25 -3.65 -6.36 1.70
C LEU A 25 -4.62 -5.22 2.05
N ALA A 26 -5.63 -5.53 2.87
CA ALA A 26 -6.65 -4.57 3.29
C ALA A 26 -6.61 -4.26 4.79
N ASP A 27 -6.08 -5.19 5.59
CA ASP A 27 -6.01 -5.04 7.04
C ASP A 27 -4.70 -4.37 7.47
N ARG A 28 -4.84 -3.21 8.11
CA ARG A 28 -3.72 -2.40 8.57
C ARG A 28 -2.85 -3.11 9.61
N HIS A 29 -3.43 -3.95 10.46
CA HIS A 29 -2.68 -4.67 11.48
C HIS A 29 -1.58 -5.54 10.88
N TYR A 30 -1.88 -6.22 9.77
CA TYR A 30 -0.89 -7.08 9.09
C TYR A 30 0.10 -6.26 8.28
N ILE A 31 -0.32 -5.16 7.66
CA ILE A 31 0.57 -4.22 6.96
C ILE A 31 1.63 -3.70 7.95
N ASP A 32 1.23 -3.21 9.12
CA ASP A 32 2.15 -2.69 10.13
C ASP A 32 3.12 -3.78 10.62
N LYS A 33 2.63 -5.01 10.83
CA LYS A 33 3.50 -6.13 11.22
C LYS A 33 4.52 -6.50 10.14
N ILE A 34 4.15 -6.43 8.87
CA ILE A 34 5.08 -6.67 7.75
C ILE A 34 6.16 -5.57 7.75
N VAL A 35 5.74 -4.30 7.82
CA VAL A 35 6.67 -3.16 7.86
C VAL A 35 7.62 -3.26 9.06
N MET A 36 7.10 -3.60 10.24
CA MET A 36 7.90 -3.81 11.45
C MET A 36 8.86 -5.00 11.33
N ALA A 37 8.47 -6.08 10.65
CA ALA A 37 9.33 -7.25 10.44
C ALA A 37 10.48 -6.94 9.47
N VAL A 38 10.22 -6.15 8.43
CA VAL A 38 11.26 -5.65 7.51
C VAL A 38 12.15 -4.62 8.19
N ASN A 39 11.56 -3.79 9.07
CA ASN A 39 12.25 -2.79 9.89
C ASN A 39 13.18 -1.86 9.08
N PRO A 40 12.69 -1.21 7.99
CA PRO A 40 13.53 -0.40 7.12
C PRO A 40 14.22 0.73 7.90
N LYS A 41 15.44 1.06 7.49
CA LYS A 41 16.25 2.15 8.05
C LYS A 41 16.56 3.19 6.98
N ASP A 42 16.83 4.40 7.46
CA ASP A 42 17.27 5.48 6.59
C ASP A 42 18.56 5.07 5.85
N GLY A 43 18.55 5.24 4.53
CA GLY A 43 19.66 4.84 3.66
C GLY A 43 19.60 3.40 3.15
N ASP A 44 18.68 2.57 3.66
CA ASP A 44 18.45 1.24 3.08
C ASP A 44 17.92 1.36 1.65
N ARG A 45 18.37 0.45 0.79
CA ARG A 45 17.83 0.28 -0.56
C ARG A 45 16.88 -0.92 -0.55
N LEU A 46 15.59 -0.65 -0.63
CA LEU A 46 14.55 -1.68 -0.64
C LEU A 46 14.01 -1.90 -2.05
N VAL A 47 13.61 -3.15 -2.32
CA VAL A 47 12.87 -3.52 -3.52
C VAL A 47 11.56 -4.16 -3.08
N GLU A 48 10.45 -3.60 -3.55
CA GLU A 48 9.12 -4.19 -3.39
C GLU A 48 8.74 -4.90 -4.69
N ILE A 49 8.36 -6.18 -4.59
CA ILE A 49 7.91 -6.97 -5.73
C ILE A 49 6.39 -7.09 -5.69
N GLY A 50 5.74 -6.64 -6.76
CA GLY A 50 4.28 -6.67 -6.87
C GLY A 50 3.59 -5.73 -5.88
N PRO A 51 3.85 -4.41 -5.91
CA PRO A 51 3.32 -3.45 -4.93
C PRO A 51 1.79 -3.33 -4.97
N GLY A 52 1.15 -3.78 -6.05
CA GLY A 52 -0.30 -3.73 -6.20
C GLY A 52 -0.81 -2.30 -6.07
N GLN A 53 -1.67 -2.04 -5.09
CA GLN A 53 -2.21 -0.71 -4.78
C GLN A 53 -1.29 0.13 -3.87
N GLY A 54 -0.10 -0.35 -3.52
CA GLY A 54 0.87 0.36 -2.70
C GLY A 54 0.56 0.30 -1.21
N ALA A 55 -0.09 -0.77 -0.73
CA ALA A 55 -0.48 -0.92 0.68
C ALA A 55 0.72 -0.88 1.66
N ILE A 56 1.90 -1.33 1.22
CA ILE A 56 3.16 -1.28 1.98
C ILE A 56 4.01 -0.06 1.59
N THR A 57 3.85 0.46 0.36
CA THR A 57 4.60 1.60 -0.16
C THR A 57 4.13 2.95 0.42
N LEU A 58 2.82 3.14 0.63
CA LEU A 58 2.20 4.39 1.08
C LEU A 58 1.50 4.30 2.46
N PRO A 59 2.11 3.67 3.48
CA PRO A 59 1.46 3.44 4.76
C PRO A 59 1.26 4.74 5.55
#